data_AF-A0A2W4QB60-F1
#
_entry.id   AF-A0A2W4QB60-F1
#
_cell.length_a   1.000
_cell.length_b   1.000
_cell.length_c   1.000
_cell.angle_alpha   90.00
_cell.angle_beta   90.00
_cell.angle_gamma   90.00
#
_symmetry.space_group_name_H-M   'P 1'
#
loop_
_entity.id
_entity.type
_entity.pdbx_description
1 polymer ?
#
loop_
_entity_poly.entity_id
_entity_poly.type
_entity_poly.pdbx_seq_one_letter_code
_entity_poly.pdbx_strand_id
1 'polypeptide(L)'
;MDSSIGELLLSGAKLMLIGMGIVYLFLALLVWVIGLNSKLLQRFSPEPLPQLAHPAPPAQPVGDGDGNEAEIVAVISAAIHRHLNN
;
A
#
# COMPACT_ATOMS: atom_id res chain seq x y z
N MET A 1 10.04 51.30 -21.27
CA MET A 1 8.73 50.59 -21.18
C MET A 1 8.91 49.13 -20.77
N ASP A 2 10.16 48.70 -20.54
CA ASP A 2 10.60 47.32 -20.38
C ASP A 2 10.48 46.83 -18.94
N SER A 3 10.52 47.75 -17.96
CA SER A 3 10.40 47.43 -16.53
C SER A 3 9.01 46.92 -16.12
N SER A 4 7.94 47.33 -16.81
CA SER A 4 6.55 46.98 -16.47
C SER A 4 6.21 45.53 -16.81
N ILE A 5 6.71 45.03 -17.95
CA ILE A 5 6.49 43.64 -18.40
C ILE A 5 7.20 42.67 -17.46
N GLY A 6 8.42 43.01 -17.02
CA GLY A 6 9.15 42.23 -16.02
C GLY A 6 8.42 42.15 -14.68
N GLU A 7 7.80 43.25 -14.24
CA GLU A 7 6.99 43.32 -13.02
C GLU A 7 5.75 42.42 -13.09
N LEU A 8 5.01 42.49 -14.21
CA LEU A 8 3.85 41.64 -14.48
C LEU A 8 4.20 40.15 -14.53
N LEU A 9 5.29 39.80 -15.21
CA LEU A 9 5.79 38.42 -15.27
C LEU A 9 6.23 37.91 -13.90
N LEU A 10 6.94 38.73 -13.12
CA LEU A 10 7.38 38.37 -11.78
C LEU A 10 6.18 38.20 -10.83
N SER A 11 5.20 39.08 -10.92
CA SER A 11 3.94 39.00 -10.18
C SER A 11 3.16 37.72 -10.53
N GLY A 12 3.06 37.38 -11.83
CA GLY A 12 2.44 36.14 -12.29
C GLY A 12 3.18 34.89 -11.81
N ALA A 13 4.51 34.87 -11.91
CA ALA A 13 5.35 33.78 -11.42
C ALA A 13 5.20 33.59 -9.90
N LYS A 14 5.21 34.69 -9.13
CA LYS A 14 4.98 34.67 -7.68
C LYS A 14 3.61 34.08 -7.34
N LEU A 15 2.56 34.47 -8.07
CA LEU A 15 1.21 33.93 -7.88
C LEU A 15 1.17 32.42 -8.17
N MET A 16 1.85 31.98 -9.24
CA MET A 16 1.89 30.57 -9.61
C MET A 16 2.62 29.72 -8.57
N LEU A 17 3.75 30.23 -8.04
CA LEU A 17 4.54 29.58 -7.01
C LEU A 17 3.76 29.49 -5.68
N ILE A 18 3.04 30.55 -5.30
CA ILE A 18 2.14 30.54 -4.14
C ILE A 18 1.01 29.52 -4.34
N GLY A 19 0.34 29.54 -5.48
CA GLY A 19 -0.77 28.62 -5.77
C GLY A 19 -0.32 27.16 -5.75
N MET A 20 0.78 26.86 -6.43
CA MET A 20 1.39 25.52 -6.44
C MET A 20 1.84 25.10 -5.03
N GLY A 21 2.42 26.03 -4.26
CA GLY A 21 2.85 25.78 -2.89
C GLY A 21 1.69 25.43 -1.96
N ILE A 22 0.59 26.19 -2.00
CA ILE A 22 -0.59 25.94 -1.17
C ILE A 22 -1.24 24.60 -1.52
N VAL A 23 -1.40 24.30 -2.81
CA VAL A 23 -1.95 23.00 -3.25
C VAL A 23 -1.06 21.86 -2.79
N TYR A 24 0.26 21.99 -2.96
CA TYR A 24 1.22 20.99 -2.49
C TYR A 24 1.14 20.78 -0.98
N LEU A 25 1.08 21.87 -0.21
CA LEU A 25 0.96 21.82 1.26
C LEU A 25 -0.34 21.13 1.68
N PHE A 26 -1.44 21.46 1.00
CA PHE A 26 -2.75 20.88 1.28
C PHE A 26 -2.78 19.38 0.97
N LEU A 27 -2.25 18.96 -0.19
CA LEU A 27 -2.14 17.55 -0.55
C LEU A 27 -1.21 16.79 0.40
N ALA A 28 -0.06 17.36 0.76
CA ALA A 28 0.87 16.74 1.71
C ALA A 28 0.21 16.53 3.08
N LEU A 29 -0.55 17.51 3.56
CA LEU A 29 -1.34 17.40 4.78
C LEU A 29 -2.41 16.31 4.64
N LEU A 30 -3.14 16.28 3.51
CA LEU A 30 -4.16 15.26 3.25
C LEU A 30 -3.57 13.85 3.26
N VAL A 31 -2.43 13.65 2.59
CA VAL A 31 -1.70 12.37 2.56
C VAL A 31 -1.26 11.97 3.97
N TRP A 32 -0.78 12.92 4.78
CA TRP A 32 -0.41 12.65 6.16
C TRP A 32 -1.60 12.18 7.00
N VAL A 33 -2.76 12.85 6.88
CA VAL A 33 -4.00 12.48 7.58
C VAL A 33 -4.50 11.09 7.13
N ILE A 34 -4.46 10.79 5.84
CA ILE A 34 -4.83 9.47 5.31
C ILE A 34 -3.85 8.39 5.79
N GLY A 35 -2.55 8.71 5.89
CA GLY A 35 -1.55 7.83 6.49
C GLY A 35 -1.81 7.55 7.98
N LEU A 36 -2.25 8.57 8.73
CA LEU A 36 -2.69 8.41 10.12
C LEU A 36 -3.92 7.51 10.23
N ASN A 37 -4.86 7.61 9.28
CA ASN A 37 -6.01 6.70 9.22
C ASN A 37 -5.58 5.24 9.11
N SER A 38 -4.52 4.92 8.34
CA SER A 38 -4.00 3.54 8.28
C SER A 38 -3.47 3.05 9.63
N LYS A 39 -2.76 3.90 10.38
CA LYS A 39 -2.30 3.57 11.74
C LYS A 39 -3.45 3.44 12.73
N LEU A 40 -4.46 4.31 12.63
CA LEU A 40 -5.64 4.23 13.47
C LEU A 40 -6.46 2.97 13.16
N LEU A 41 -6.71 2.66 11.89
CA LEU A 41 -7.42 1.45 11.48
C LEU A 41 -6.71 0.18 11.98
N GLN A 42 -5.40 0.06 11.80
CA GLN A 42 -4.62 -1.10 12.30
C GLN A 42 -4.63 -1.20 13.84
N ARG A 43 -4.73 -0.07 14.55
CA ARG A 43 -4.74 -0.02 16.02
C ARG A 43 -6.11 -0.33 16.61
N PHE A 44 -7.18 0.12 15.96
CA PHE A 44 -8.57 -0.05 16.42
C PHE A 44 -9.24 -1.32 15.90
N SER A 45 -8.75 -1.89 14.79
CA SER A 45 -9.12 -3.23 14.34
C SER A 45 -7.86 -3.97 13.87
N PRO A 46 -7.17 -4.71 14.76
CA PRO A 46 -6.22 -5.73 14.34
C PRO A 46 -7.01 -6.92 13.77
N GLU A 47 -7.79 -6.68 12.72
CA GLU A 47 -8.16 -7.77 11.83
C GLU A 47 -6.97 -7.88 10.87
N PRO A 48 -6.21 -8.99 10.93
CA PRO A 48 -5.18 -9.21 9.94
C PRO A 48 -5.95 -9.39 8.64
N LEU A 49 -6.10 -8.31 7.87
CA LEU A 49 -6.34 -8.43 6.44
C LEU A 49 -5.24 -9.37 5.98
N PRO A 50 -5.56 -10.60 5.55
CA PRO A 50 -4.58 -11.42 4.88
C PRO A 50 -4.12 -10.53 3.76
N GLN A 51 -2.87 -10.09 3.81
CA GLN A 51 -2.25 -9.55 2.62
C GLN A 51 -2.47 -10.67 1.62
N LEU A 52 -3.34 -10.41 0.64
CA LEU A 52 -3.41 -11.18 -0.57
C LEU A 52 -2.05 -10.95 -1.22
N ALA A 53 -1.05 -11.67 -0.70
CA ALA A 53 0.11 -12.05 -1.44
C ALA A 53 -0.47 -12.61 -2.72
N HIS A 54 -0.22 -11.89 -3.81
CA HIS A 54 -0.65 -12.31 -5.14
C HIS A 54 -0.36 -13.82 -5.24
N PRO A 55 -1.33 -14.65 -5.63
CA PRO A 55 -1.02 -16.04 -5.91
C PRO A 55 0.02 -16.00 -7.02
N ALA A 56 1.27 -16.35 -6.69
CA ALA A 56 2.22 -16.74 -7.72
C ALA A 56 1.52 -17.87 -8.49
N PRO A 57 1.48 -17.83 -9.84
CA PRO A 57 0.69 -18.76 -10.62
C PRO A 57 1.06 -20.21 -10.25
N PRO A 58 0.08 -21.12 -10.16
CA PRO A 58 0.33 -22.47 -9.73
C PRO A 58 1.27 -23.13 -10.72
N ALA A 59 2.46 -23.51 -10.25
CA ALA A 59 3.31 -24.43 -10.99
C ALA A 59 2.54 -25.74 -11.11
N GLN A 60 2.15 -26.07 -12.34
CA GLN A 60 1.49 -27.33 -12.67
C GLN A 60 2.40 -28.52 -12.32
N PRO A 61 1.82 -29.67 -11.97
CA PRO A 61 2.54 -30.75 -11.30
C PRO A 61 3.57 -31.37 -12.25
N VAL A 62 4.84 -31.21 -11.92
CA VAL A 62 5.89 -32.10 -12.43
C VAL A 62 5.81 -33.39 -11.63
N GLY A 63 5.62 -34.48 -12.38
CA GLY A 63 5.17 -35.77 -11.88
C GLY A 63 6.07 -36.46 -10.87
N ASP A 64 5.48 -37.48 -10.26
CA ASP A 64 6.10 -38.67 -9.66
C ASP A 64 7.47 -38.44 -9.00
N GLY A 65 7.44 -37.86 -7.80
CA GLY A 65 8.61 -37.73 -6.95
C GLY A 65 8.22 -37.50 -5.50
N ASP A 66 8.43 -38.55 -4.69
CA ASP A 66 8.61 -38.51 -3.24
C ASP A 66 7.35 -38.32 -2.37
N GLY A 67 6.84 -39.45 -1.85
CA GLY A 67 5.72 -39.51 -0.90
C GLY A 67 5.91 -38.70 0.39
N ASN A 68 7.13 -38.25 0.65
CA ASN A 68 7.49 -37.33 1.72
C ASN A 68 6.84 -35.95 1.56
N GLU A 69 6.72 -35.41 0.33
CA GLU A 69 6.17 -34.06 0.12
C GLU A 69 4.65 -34.04 0.29
N ALA A 70 3.98 -35.10 -0.18
CA ALA A 70 2.56 -35.32 0.07
C ALA A 70 2.26 -35.55 1.57
N GLU A 71 3.14 -36.27 2.28
CA GLU A 71 3.02 -36.48 3.72
C GLU A 71 3.20 -35.17 4.50
N ILE A 72 4.20 -34.36 4.16
CA ILE A 72 4.45 -33.06 4.80
C ILE A 72 3.26 -32.12 4.60
N VAL A 73 2.69 -32.05 3.39
CA VAL A 73 1.49 -31.23 3.11
C VAL A 73 0.28 -31.75 3.90
N ALA A 74 0.10 -33.07 4.02
CA ALA A 74 -0.98 -33.66 4.80
C ALA A 74 -0.87 -33.35 6.30
N VAL A 75 0.34 -33.44 6.87
CA VAL A 75 0.60 -33.13 8.29
C VAL A 75 0.35 -31.64 8.58
N ILE A 76 0.80 -30.74 7.72
CA ILE A 76 0.57 -29.29 7.88
C ILE A 76 -0.94 -28.99 7.80
N SER A 77 -1.65 -29.59 6.85
CA SER A 77 -3.10 -29.41 6.72
C SER A 77 -3.85 -29.93 7.94
N ALA A 78 -3.46 -31.08 8.49
CA ALA A 78 -4.08 -31.65 9.70
C ALA A 78 -3.82 -30.77 10.95
N ALA A 79 -2.62 -30.22 11.09
CA ALA A 79 -2.28 -29.32 12.18
C ALA A 79 -3.11 -28.02 12.14
N ILE A 80 -3.28 -27.43 10.96
CA ILE A 80 -4.12 -26.24 10.77
C ILE A 80 -5.58 -26.56 11.11
N HIS A 81 -6.10 -27.69 10.63
CA HIS A 81 -7.48 -28.10 10.88
C HIS A 81 -7.76 -28.31 12.38
N ARG A 82 -6.79 -28.86 13.13
CA ARG A 82 -6.89 -29.07 14.58
C ARG A 82 -6.96 -27.76 15.37
N HIS A 83 -6.26 -26.72 14.91
CA HIS A 83 -6.27 -25.40 15.58
C HIS A 83 -7.58 -24.64 15.39
N LEU A 84 -8.27 -24.85 14.26
CA LEU A 84 -9.52 -24.16 13.94
C LEU A 84 -10.78 -24.83 14.51
N ASN A 85 -10.67 -26.08 14.98
CA ASN A 85 -11.77 -26.87 15.56
C ASN A 85 -11.70 -26.94 17.11
N ASN A 86 -11.19 -25.89 17.75
CA ASN A 86 -11.24 -25.66 19.20
C ASN A 86 -11.61 -24.19 19.46
#